data_AF-A0A960Q7Z0-F1
#
_entry.id   AF-A0A960Q7Z0-F1
#
_cell.length_a   1.000
_cell.length_b   1.000
_cell.length_c   1.000
_cell.angle_alpha   90.00
_cell.angle_beta   90.00
_cell.angle_gamma   90.00
#
_symmetry.space_group_name_H-M   'P 1'
#
loop_
_entity.id
_entity.type
_entity.pdbx_description
1 polymer ?
#
loop_
_entity_poly.entity_id
_entity_poly.type
_entity_poly.pdbx_seq_one_letter_code
_entity_poly.pdbx_strand_id
1 'polypeptide(L)'
;MTKAQCPLCFGALESREVAPCIECGGQPQELDHLQEGRHSYQLMRILGHFEVVLCNFCMVDFGSTDPTFFGLARNARIGFESMQFLQDVPVQIGKDLFCSACQLRLAFLRLVTESRDLFANEESKKSKPSKG
;
A
#
# COMPACT_ATOMS: atom_id res chain seq x y z
N MET A 1 -20.86 13.61 -13.47
CA MET A 1 -19.56 13.22 -12.90
C MET A 1 -19.80 12.20 -11.80
N THR A 2 -19.29 10.98 -11.96
CA THR A 2 -19.31 9.97 -10.88
C THR A 2 -18.33 10.42 -9.79
N LYS A 3 -18.79 10.48 -8.54
CA LYS A 3 -17.88 10.70 -7.40
C LYS A 3 -16.92 9.52 -7.32
N ALA A 4 -15.65 9.77 -7.00
CA ALA A 4 -14.68 8.70 -6.77
C ALA A 4 -15.15 7.80 -5.60
N GLN A 5 -15.04 6.49 -5.77
CA GLN A 5 -15.47 5.48 -4.80
C GLN A 5 -14.29 4.60 -4.39
N CYS A 6 -14.34 4.09 -3.16
CA CYS A 6 -13.38 3.12 -2.67
C CYS A 6 -13.40 1.86 -3.55
N PRO A 7 -12.26 1.39 -4.08
CA PRO A 7 -12.24 0.23 -4.96
C PRO A 7 -12.45 -1.10 -4.22
N LEU A 8 -12.44 -1.10 -2.88
CA LEU A 8 -12.71 -2.30 -2.06
C LEU A 8 -14.15 -2.38 -1.56
N CYS A 9 -14.69 -1.28 -1.02
CA CYS A 9 -16.01 -1.27 -0.39
C CYS A 9 -17.06 -0.45 -1.14
N PHE A 10 -16.69 0.23 -2.25
CA PHE A 10 -17.55 1.13 -3.03
C PHE A 10 -18.11 2.34 -2.26
N GLY A 11 -17.66 2.53 -1.02
CA GLY A 11 -18.00 3.68 -0.18
C GLY A 11 -17.45 4.99 -0.75
N ALA A 12 -18.01 6.10 -0.27
CA ALA A 12 -17.54 7.43 -0.62
C ALA A 12 -16.10 7.66 -0.15
N LEU A 13 -15.36 8.46 -0.93
CA LEU A 13 -14.03 8.91 -0.59
C LEU A 13 -14.07 10.40 -0.24
N GLU A 14 -13.25 10.80 0.73
CA GLU A 14 -13.03 12.20 1.09
C GLU A 14 -11.60 12.63 0.83
N SER A 15 -11.42 13.88 0.44
CA SER A 15 -10.08 14.47 0.25
C SER A 15 -9.53 14.92 1.59
N ARG A 16 -8.29 14.55 1.90
CA ARG A 16 -7.59 14.99 3.11
C ARG A 16 -6.10 15.16 2.89
N GLU A 17 -5.46 15.87 3.81
CA GLU A 17 -4.01 15.93 3.91
C GLU A 17 -3.47 14.59 4.41
N VAL A 18 -2.30 14.20 3.92
CA VAL A 18 -1.68 12.90 4.23
C VAL A 18 -0.17 13.04 4.40
N ALA A 19 0.39 12.23 5.30
CA ALA A 19 1.83 12.02 5.39
C ALA A 19 2.34 11.13 4.22
N PRO A 20 3.66 11.09 3.94
CA PRO A 20 4.21 10.38 2.79
C PRO A 20 3.93 8.87 2.78
N CYS A 21 3.86 8.24 3.96
CA CYS A 21 3.67 6.78 4.04
C CYS A 21 2.37 6.35 3.34
N ILE A 22 2.46 5.35 2.47
CA ILE A 22 1.31 4.81 1.75
C ILE A 22 0.33 4.10 2.69
N GLU A 23 0.83 3.47 3.74
CA GLU A 23 0.05 2.62 4.64
C GLU A 23 -0.63 3.45 5.74
N CYS A 24 0.17 4.08 6.62
CA CYS A 24 -0.37 4.85 7.74
C CYS A 24 -0.73 6.30 7.38
N GLY A 25 -0.15 6.87 6.32
CA GLY A 25 -0.13 8.33 6.13
C GLY A 25 -1.49 8.99 5.92
N GLY A 26 -2.57 8.22 5.71
CA GLY A 26 -3.94 8.73 5.69
C GLY A 26 -4.56 8.98 7.06
N GLN A 27 -3.90 8.55 8.14
CA GLN A 27 -4.37 8.67 9.51
C GLN A 27 -4.02 10.05 10.09
N PRO A 28 -4.94 10.71 10.82
CA PRO A 28 -4.73 12.07 11.32
C PRO A 28 -3.46 12.23 12.16
N GLN A 29 -3.19 11.27 13.07
CA GLN A 29 -2.02 11.34 13.95
C GLN A 29 -0.68 11.31 13.21
N GLU A 30 -0.63 10.83 11.97
CA GLU A 30 0.61 10.75 11.19
C GLU A 30 1.07 12.12 10.69
N LEU A 31 0.16 13.10 10.58
CA LEU A 31 0.53 14.49 10.29
C LEU A 31 1.23 15.14 11.49
N ASP A 32 0.77 14.86 12.71
CA ASP A 32 1.43 15.32 13.92
C ASP A 32 2.82 14.69 14.05
N HIS A 33 2.92 13.37 13.86
CA HIS A 33 4.21 12.65 13.87
C HIS A 33 5.20 13.18 12.82
N LEU A 34 4.69 13.59 11.66
CA LEU A 34 5.48 14.21 10.59
C LEU A 34 6.04 15.57 11.01
N GLN A 35 5.23 16.42 11.63
CA GLN A 35 5.65 17.74 12.11
C GLN A 35 6.67 17.63 13.25
N GLU A 36 6.52 16.63 14.10
CA GLU A 36 7.43 16.31 15.22
C GLU A 36 8.73 15.62 14.76
N GLY A 37 8.85 15.24 13.49
CA GLY A 37 10.03 14.55 12.95
C GLY A 37 10.23 13.14 13.51
N ARG A 38 9.14 12.46 13.89
CA ARG A 38 9.21 11.13 14.56
C ARG A 38 9.54 9.99 13.60
N HIS A 39 9.25 10.15 12.32
CA HIS A 39 9.39 9.12 11.30
C HIS A 39 10.39 9.54 10.22
N SER A 40 11.16 8.58 9.72
CA SER A 40 11.86 8.70 8.43
C SER A 40 11.07 7.99 7.35
N TYR A 41 11.24 8.41 6.08
CA TYR A 41 10.48 7.90 4.95
C TYR A 41 11.41 7.43 3.85
N GLN A 42 11.11 6.28 3.27
CA GLN A 42 11.92 5.65 2.25
C GLN A 42 11.05 5.17 1.10
N LEU A 43 11.54 5.32 -0.13
CA LEU A 43 10.97 4.69 -1.29
C LEU A 43 11.46 3.24 -1.32
N MET A 44 10.50 2.32 -1.25
CA MET A 44 10.71 0.88 -1.18
C MET A 44 10.05 0.22 -2.38
N ARG A 45 10.69 -0.79 -2.95
CA ARG A 45 10.04 -1.74 -3.83
C ARG A 45 9.50 -2.90 -3.00
N ILE A 46 8.20 -3.14 -3.08
CA ILE A 46 7.49 -4.21 -2.38
C ILE A 46 6.73 -5.11 -3.36
N LEU A 47 6.40 -6.32 -2.93
CA LEU A 47 5.71 -7.34 -3.74
C LEU A 47 6.37 -7.55 -5.13
N GLY A 48 7.70 -7.37 -5.18
CA GLY A 48 8.53 -7.52 -6.38
C GLY A 48 8.54 -6.35 -7.36
N HIS A 49 7.60 -5.41 -7.33
CA HIS A 49 7.48 -4.39 -8.38
C HIS A 49 6.79 -3.07 -8.01
N PHE A 50 6.06 -2.99 -6.90
CA PHE A 50 5.44 -1.72 -6.51
C PHE A 50 6.45 -0.83 -5.80
N GLU A 51 6.67 0.37 -6.33
CA GLU A 51 7.48 1.40 -5.68
C GLU A 51 6.59 2.30 -4.83
N VAL A 52 6.77 2.24 -3.51
CA VAL A 52 5.92 2.93 -2.54
C VAL A 52 6.75 3.61 -1.47
N VAL A 53 6.21 4.69 -0.90
CA VAL A 53 6.83 5.33 0.25
C VAL A 53 6.31 4.69 1.53
N LEU A 54 7.21 4.21 2.38
CA LEU A 54 6.91 3.70 3.72
C LEU A 54 7.68 4.51 4.77
N CYS A 55 7.08 4.68 5.95
CA CYS A 55 7.83 5.16 7.11
C CYS A 55 8.63 4.01 7.75
N ASN A 56 9.60 4.35 8.59
CA ASN A 56 10.41 3.38 9.32
C ASN A 56 9.61 2.38 10.19
N PHE A 57 8.44 2.77 10.68
CA PHE A 57 7.55 1.86 11.41
C PHE A 57 6.83 0.89 10.47
N CYS A 58 6.16 1.41 9.44
CA CYS A 58 5.46 0.59 8.45
C CYS A 58 6.40 -0.36 7.69
N MET A 59 7.68 -0.02 7.47
CA MET A 59 8.64 -0.97 6.88
C MET A 59 8.79 -2.26 7.72
N VAL A 60 8.70 -2.16 9.05
CA VAL A 60 8.77 -3.30 9.95
C VAL A 60 7.40 -3.99 10.05
N ASP A 61 6.33 -3.20 10.20
CA ASP A 61 4.98 -3.72 10.43
C ASP A 61 4.33 -4.34 9.19
N PHE A 62 4.69 -3.90 7.99
CA PHE A 62 4.08 -4.36 6.73
C PHE A 62 4.16 -5.89 6.57
N GLY A 63 5.23 -6.51 7.08
CA GLY A 63 5.39 -7.97 7.09
C GLY A 63 4.36 -8.73 7.93
N SER A 64 3.64 -8.04 8.82
CA SER A 64 2.56 -8.60 9.64
C SER A 64 1.20 -8.56 8.93
N THR A 65 1.09 -7.88 7.78
CA THR A 65 -0.15 -7.84 7.01
C THR A 65 -0.44 -9.22 6.41
N ASP A 66 -1.71 -9.66 6.46
CA ASP A 66 -2.14 -10.91 5.82
C ASP A 66 -1.84 -10.84 4.30
N PRO A 67 -0.97 -11.70 3.75
CA PRO A 67 -0.62 -11.67 2.33
C PRO A 67 -1.84 -11.88 1.41
N THR A 68 -2.87 -12.57 1.88
CA THR A 68 -4.11 -12.76 1.10
C THR A 68 -4.85 -11.46 0.86
N PHE A 69 -4.60 -10.42 1.67
CA PHE A 69 -5.12 -9.09 1.44
C PHE A 69 -4.66 -8.54 0.08
N PHE A 70 -3.44 -8.87 -0.32
CA PHE A 70 -2.81 -8.51 -1.60
C PHE A 70 -3.07 -9.52 -2.72
N GLY A 71 -3.85 -10.58 -2.47
CA GLY A 71 -4.09 -11.66 -3.44
C GLY A 71 -2.98 -12.71 -3.50
N LEU A 72 -2.09 -12.77 -2.50
CA LEU A 72 -1.06 -13.79 -2.40
C LEU A 72 -1.54 -15.02 -1.62
N ALA A 73 -0.80 -16.13 -1.71
CA ALA A 73 -1.02 -17.30 -0.87
C ALA A 73 -0.76 -16.97 0.62
N ARG A 74 -1.48 -17.64 1.53
CA ARG A 74 -1.38 -17.40 3.00
C ARG A 74 0.04 -17.50 3.58
N ASN A 75 0.91 -18.28 2.95
CA ASN A 75 2.29 -18.49 3.39
C ASN A 75 3.31 -17.61 2.65
N ALA A 76 2.87 -16.70 1.77
CA ALA A 76 3.75 -15.76 1.11
C ALA A 76 4.43 -14.84 2.14
N ARG A 77 5.69 -14.51 1.89
CA ARG A 77 6.44 -13.54 2.70
C ARG A 77 6.41 -12.20 2.01
N ILE A 78 5.95 -11.18 2.75
CA ILE A 78 5.86 -9.80 2.28
C ILE A 78 6.61 -8.82 3.19
N GLY A 79 7.31 -9.34 4.20
CA GLY A 79 8.06 -8.55 5.16
C GLY A 79 9.33 -7.92 4.59
N PHE A 80 10.09 -7.28 5.47
CA PHE A 80 11.29 -6.52 5.15
C PHE A 80 12.29 -7.29 4.26
N GLU A 81 12.40 -8.62 4.44
CA GLU A 81 13.26 -9.50 3.64
C GLU A 81 12.89 -9.58 2.15
N SER A 82 11.66 -9.21 1.81
CA SER A 82 11.11 -9.18 0.45
C SER A 82 11.03 -7.76 -0.12
N MET A 83 11.47 -6.76 0.64
CA MET A 83 11.50 -5.37 0.23
C MET A 83 12.88 -4.97 -0.27
N GLN A 84 12.91 -4.00 -1.16
CA GLN A 84 14.15 -3.40 -1.64
C GLN A 84 14.11 -1.88 -1.43
N PHE A 85 15.06 -1.37 -0.65
CA PHE A 85 15.29 0.07 -0.52
C PHE A 85 15.75 0.68 -1.84
N LEU A 86 15.16 1.82 -2.21
CA LEU A 86 15.53 2.57 -3.42
C LEU A 86 16.18 3.91 -3.07
N GLN A 87 15.56 4.71 -2.20
CA GLN A 87 16.10 6.01 -1.76
C GLN A 87 15.37 6.53 -0.51
N ASP A 88 16.02 7.44 0.21
CA ASP A 88 15.33 8.26 1.23
C ASP A 88 14.41 9.29 0.56
N VAL A 89 13.31 9.61 1.23
CA VAL A 89 12.28 10.53 0.73
C VAL A 89 12.15 11.72 1.67
N PRO A 90 12.18 12.97 1.16
CA PRO A 90 11.97 14.14 1.99
C PRO A 90 10.56 14.17 2.57
N VAL A 91 10.45 14.74 3.76
CA VAL A 91 9.16 14.94 4.43
C VAL A 91 8.30 15.92 3.63
N GLN A 92 7.13 15.48 3.19
CA GLN A 92 6.17 16.30 2.44
C GLN A 92 4.73 15.93 2.78
N ILE A 93 3.91 16.94 3.08
CA ILE A 93 2.46 16.76 3.21
C ILE A 93 1.87 16.72 1.80
N GLY A 94 1.10 15.67 1.52
CA GLY A 94 0.35 15.51 0.28
C GLY A 94 -1.15 15.69 0.47
N LYS A 95 -1.89 15.52 -0.62
CA LYS A 95 -3.34 15.30 -0.58
C LYS A 95 -3.67 13.97 -1.22
N ASP A 96 -4.59 13.23 -0.62
CA ASP A 96 -5.11 11.98 -1.17
C ASP A 96 -6.60 11.84 -0.82
N LEU A 97 -7.25 10.91 -1.51
CA LEU A 97 -8.57 10.44 -1.14
C LEU A 97 -8.46 9.38 -0.05
N PHE A 98 -9.41 9.33 0.87
CA PHE A 98 -9.45 8.40 1.98
C PHE A 98 -10.82 7.77 2.13
N CYS A 99 -10.84 6.47 2.45
CA CYS A 99 -12.06 5.75 2.75
C CYS A 99 -12.24 5.61 4.25
N SER A 100 -13.24 6.26 4.83
CA SER A 100 -13.58 6.15 6.26
C SER A 100 -14.10 4.77 6.66
N ALA A 101 -14.66 4.00 5.73
CA ALA A 101 -15.09 2.62 6.02
C ALA A 101 -13.91 1.64 6.08
N CYS A 102 -12.95 1.76 5.16
CA CYS A 102 -11.77 0.91 5.13
C CYS A 102 -10.63 1.41 6.03
N GLN A 103 -10.69 2.66 6.49
CA GLN A 103 -9.61 3.33 7.22
C GLN A 103 -8.27 3.35 6.45
N LEU A 104 -8.35 3.50 5.14
CA LEU A 104 -7.21 3.45 4.22
C LEU A 104 -7.28 4.57 3.19
N ARG A 105 -6.11 5.09 2.82
CA ARG A 105 -5.97 6.06 1.72
C ARG A 105 -6.05 5.38 0.35
N LEU A 106 -6.48 6.12 -0.66
CA LEU A 106 -6.73 5.60 -2.00
C LEU A 106 -5.46 5.04 -2.65
N ALA A 107 -4.29 5.64 -2.41
CA ALA A 107 -3.03 5.08 -2.90
C ALA A 107 -2.82 3.62 -2.45
N PHE A 108 -3.04 3.32 -1.17
CA PHE A 108 -2.93 1.95 -0.64
C PHE A 108 -4.04 1.05 -1.18
N LEU A 109 -5.28 1.55 -1.25
CA LEU A 109 -6.41 0.79 -1.80
C LEU A 109 -6.17 0.39 -3.26
N ARG A 110 -5.55 1.27 -4.06
CA ARG A 110 -5.15 0.98 -5.44
C ARG A 110 -4.07 -0.09 -5.51
N LEU A 111 -3.04 0.02 -4.67
CA LEU A 111 -2.02 -1.02 -4.56
C LEU A 111 -2.64 -2.38 -4.27
N VAL A 112 -3.58 -2.45 -3.34
CA VAL A 112 -4.28 -3.70 -3.01
C VAL A 112 -5.02 -4.27 -4.21
N THR A 113 -5.78 -3.46 -4.93
CA THR A 113 -6.52 -3.94 -6.11
C THR A 113 -5.60 -4.33 -7.25
N GLU A 114 -4.58 -3.53 -7.54
CA GLU A 114 -3.60 -3.81 -8.59
C GLU A 114 -2.82 -5.09 -8.28
N SER A 115 -2.45 -5.30 -7.02
CA SER A 115 -1.81 -6.53 -6.56
C SER A 115 -2.70 -7.75 -6.76
N ARG A 116 -3.98 -7.66 -6.40
CA ARG A 116 -4.95 -8.76 -6.61
C ARG A 116 -5.12 -9.11 -8.08
N ASP A 117 -5.24 -8.10 -8.93
CA ASP A 117 -5.38 -8.29 -10.37
C ASP A 117 -4.13 -8.94 -10.96
N LEU A 118 -2.94 -8.52 -10.52
CA LEU A 118 -1.69 -9.10 -10.99
C LEU A 118 -1.58 -10.58 -10.60
N PHE A 119 -1.76 -10.91 -9.32
CA PHE A 119 -1.52 -12.28 -8.84
C PHE A 119 -2.61 -13.27 -9.27
N ALA A 120 -3.85 -12.82 -9.48
CA ALA A 120 -4.89 -13.64 -10.11
C ALA A 120 -4.51 -14.06 -11.55
N ASN A 121 -3.87 -13.15 -12.30
CA ASN A 121 -3.41 -13.42 -13.66
C ASN A 121 -2.17 -14.35 -13.69
N GLU A 122 -1.31 -14.31 -12.67
CA GLU A 122 -0.16 -15.21 -12.58
C GLU A 122 -0.56 -16.65 -12.26
N GLU A 123 -1.53 -16.88 -11.37
CA GLU A 123 -2.07 -18.23 -11.11
C GLU A 123 -2.72 -18.84 -12.35
N SER A 124 -3.43 -18.02 -13.13
CA SER A 124 -4.06 -18.43 -14.40
C SER A 124 -3.04 -18.82 -15.49
N LYS A 125 -1.81 -18.29 -15.41
CA LYS A 125 -0.71 -18.66 -16.33
C LYS A 125 0.00 -19.95 -15.89
N LYS A 126 0.18 -20.17 -14.58
CA LYS A 126 0.81 -21.38 -14.02
C LYS A 126 -0.04 -22.65 -14.21
N SER A 127 -1.36 -22.49 -14.33
CA SER A 127 -2.33 -23.59 -14.49
C SER A 127 -2.56 -24.04 -15.95
N LYS A 128 -1.99 -23.36 -16.95
CA LYS A 128 -2.04 -23.84 -18.34
C LYS A 128 -0.93 -24.87 -18.58
N PRO A 129 -1.24 -26.14 -18.89
CA PRO A 129 -0.21 -27.10 -19.23
C PRO A 129 0.47 -26.65 -20.52
N SER A 130 1.80 -26.57 -20.48
CA SER A 130 2.64 -26.40 -21.66
C SER A 130 2.31 -27.55 -22.62
N LYS A 131 1.63 -27.25 -23.72
CA LYS A 131 1.49 -28.21 -24.82
C LYS A 131 2.87 -28.39 -25.42
N GLY A 132 3.54 -29.47 -25.01
CA GLY A 132 4.69 -30.05 -25.71
C GLY A 132 4.25 -30.77 -26.98
#